data_AF-A0A3Q4N0T6-F1
#
_entry.id   AF-A0A3Q4N0T6-F1
#
_cell.length_a   1.000
_cell.length_b   1.000
_cell.length_c   1.000
_cell.angle_alpha   90.00
_cell.angle_beta   90.00
_cell.angle_gamma   90.00
#
_symmetry.space_group_name_H-M   'P 1'
#
loop_
_entity.id
_entity.type
_entity.pdbx_description
1 polymer ?
#
loop_
_entity_poly.entity_id
_entity_poly.type
_entity_poly.pdbx_seq_one_letter_code
_entity_poly.pdbx_strand_id
1 'polypeptide(L)' 'MDPCECAKGTCNCGGSCTCTNCSCKSCKKGCCDCCPSGCSKCASGCVCKGKTCDTSCCQ' A
#
# COMPACT_ATOMS: atom_id res chain seq x y z
N MET A 1 -11.12 -18.09 -7.00
CA MET A 1 -9.69 -17.94 -6.64
C MET A 1 -9.44 -16.46 -6.46
N ASP A 2 -9.14 -16.01 -5.25
CA ASP A 2 -8.80 -14.60 -5.02
C ASP A 2 -7.59 -14.26 -5.93
N PRO A 3 -7.69 -13.29 -6.86
CA PRO A 3 -6.81 -13.21 -8.03
C PRO A 3 -5.37 -12.75 -7.72
N CYS A 4 -5.02 -12.62 -6.43
CA CYS A 4 -3.74 -12.12 -6.00
C CYS A 4 -2.89 -13.22 -5.36
N GLU A 5 -1.95 -13.77 -6.14
CA GLU A 5 -0.89 -14.69 -5.68
C GLU A 5 -0.02 -14.08 -4.55
N CYS A 6 0.03 -12.75 -4.46
CA CYS A 6 0.84 -12.03 -3.48
C CYS A 6 0.25 -11.98 -2.05
N ALA A 7 -0.96 -12.48 -1.84
CA ALA A 7 -1.53 -12.63 -0.50
C ALA A 7 -0.73 -13.63 0.37
N LYS A 8 0.00 -14.57 -0.26
CA LYS A 8 0.86 -15.54 0.44
C LYS A 8 2.25 -14.99 0.79
N GLY A 9 2.57 -13.75 0.40
CA GLY A 9 3.83 -13.10 0.73
C GLY A 9 5.07 -13.59 -0.03
N THR A 10 4.94 -14.59 -0.90
CA THR A 10 6.04 -15.21 -1.67
C THR A 10 6.35 -14.53 -3.01
N CYS A 11 5.52 -13.60 -3.48
CA CYS A 11 5.68 -12.99 -4.80
C CYS A 11 6.78 -11.90 -4.83
N ASN A 12 7.41 -11.73 -6.00
CA ASN A 12 8.40 -10.68 -6.30
C ASN A 12 7.82 -9.59 -7.21
N CYS A 13 6.67 -9.01 -6.82
CA CYS A 13 5.99 -8.03 -7.65
C CYS A 13 6.68 -6.65 -7.70
N GLY A 14 7.51 -6.30 -6.71
CA GLY A 14 8.20 -5.00 -6.71
C GLY A 14 7.25 -3.79 -6.62
N GLY A 15 5.96 -3.98 -6.36
CA GLY A 15 4.92 -2.94 -6.39
C GLY A 15 4.03 -2.93 -7.65
N SER A 16 4.34 -3.73 -8.67
CA SER A 16 3.55 -3.78 -9.93
C SER A 16 2.21 -4.54 -9.79
N CYS A 17 2.00 -5.22 -8.67
CA CYS A 17 0.78 -6.01 -8.47
C CYS A 17 -0.45 -5.11 -8.26
N THR A 18 -1.57 -5.53 -8.83
CA THR A 18 -2.90 -4.91 -8.64
C THR A 18 -3.55 -5.29 -7.32
N CYS A 19 -2.90 -6.13 -6.52
CA CYS A 19 -3.33 -6.58 -5.22
C CYS A 19 -3.60 -5.41 -4.26
N THR A 20 -4.76 -5.42 -3.62
CA THR A 20 -5.13 -4.45 -2.57
C THR A 20 -4.41 -4.75 -1.26
N ASN A 21 -4.22 -6.04 -0.93
CA ASN A 21 -3.58 -6.47 0.32
C ASN A 21 -2.37 -7.38 0.03
N CYS A 22 -1.38 -6.83 -0.66
CA CYS A 22 -0.14 -7.54 -0.95
C CYS A 22 0.71 -7.68 0.32
N SER A 23 1.08 -8.91 0.69
CA SER A 23 1.93 -9.17 1.87
C SER A 23 3.40 -9.39 1.50
N CYS A 24 3.78 -9.18 0.24
CA CYS A 24 5.13 -9.44 -0.22
C CYS A 24 6.11 -8.39 0.29
N LYS A 25 7.21 -8.84 0.89
CA LYS A 25 8.29 -7.96 1.37
C LYS A 25 8.92 -7.12 0.25
N SER A 26 8.88 -7.63 -0.98
CA SER A 26 9.35 -6.94 -2.18
C SER A 26 8.37 -5.87 -2.67
N CYS A 27 7.12 -5.90 -2.23
CA CYS A 27 6.09 -4.95 -2.65
C CYS A 27 6.25 -3.64 -1.90
N LYS A 28 6.88 -2.65 -2.54
CA LYS A 28 7.04 -1.29 -2.02
C LYS A 28 5.85 -0.39 -2.38
N LYS A 29 4.65 -0.95 -2.42
CA LYS A 29 3.44 -0.16 -2.67
C LYS A 29 3.16 0.68 -1.43
N GLY A 30 2.97 1.98 -1.61
CA GLY A 30 2.58 2.87 -0.52
C GLY A 30 1.31 2.34 0.17
N CYS A 31 1.12 2.71 1.43
CA CYS A 31 -0.07 2.32 2.18
C CYS A 31 -1.39 2.90 1.63
N CYS A 32 -1.29 3.91 0.78
CA CYS A 32 -2.36 4.56 0.05
C CYS A 32 -1.79 5.30 -1.16
N ASP A 33 -2.60 5.56 -2.17
CA ASP A 33 -2.17 6.25 -3.41
C ASP A 33 -1.97 7.77 -3.23
N CYS A 34 -2.57 8.38 -2.21
CA CYS A 34 -2.47 9.82 -1.97
C CYS A 34 -1.22 10.27 -1.22
N CYS A 35 -0.46 9.33 -0.65
CA CYS A 35 0.72 9.66 0.14
C CYS A 35 1.98 9.12 -0.52
N PRO A 36 3.09 9.88 -0.49
CA PRO A 36 4.37 9.37 -0.96
C PRO A 36 4.83 8.19 -0.11
N SER A 37 5.60 7.30 -0.73
CA SER A 37 6.29 6.20 -0.07
C SER A 37 7.19 6.74 1.04
N GLY A 38 6.78 6.59 2.31
CA GLY A 38 7.50 7.14 3.46
C GLY A 38 6.77 8.26 4.21
N CYS A 39 5.47 8.43 3.99
CA CYS A 39 4.65 9.32 4.81
C CYS A 39 4.83 9.03 6.31
N SER A 40 5.37 10.01 7.05
CA SER A 40 5.65 9.88 8.49
C SER A 40 4.39 9.60 9.31
N LYS A 41 3.25 10.17 8.92
CA LYS A 41 1.94 9.93 9.56
C LYS A 41 1.40 8.52 9.31
N CYS A 42 1.80 7.88 8.21
CA CYS A 42 1.40 6.52 7.88
C CYS A 42 2.45 5.45 8.26
N ALA A 43 3.61 5.84 8.79
CA ALA A 43 4.71 4.92 9.09
C ALA A 43 4.32 3.84 10.12
N SER A 44 3.45 4.20 11.07
CA SER A 44 2.92 3.27 12.08
C SER A 44 1.67 2.50 11.63
N GLY A 45 1.19 2.76 10.41
CA GLY A 45 -0.07 2.25 9.87
C GLY A 45 -0.80 3.32 9.07
N CYS A 46 -1.44 2.94 7.96
CA CYS A 46 -2.15 3.88 7.09
C CYS A 46 -3.26 4.61 7.85
N VAL A 47 -3.13 5.93 7.98
CA VAL A 47 -4.17 6.78 8.60
C VAL A 47 -5.18 7.29 7.57
N CYS A 48 -4.87 7.17 6.28
CA CYS A 48 -5.72 7.59 5.18
C CYS A 48 -6.90 6.63 5.04
N LYS A 49 -8.06 7.02 5.58
CA LYS A 49 -9.31 6.24 5.47
C LYS A 49 -10.23 6.85 4.41
N GLY A 50 -10.40 6.17 3.29
CA GLY A 50 -11.41 6.50 2.28
C GLY A 50 -11.20 7.87 1.64
N LYS A 51 -12.24 8.73 1.67
CA LYS A 51 -12.28 10.05 1.01
C LYS A 51 -11.33 11.10 1.61
N THR A 52 -10.63 10.81 2.70
CA THR A 52 -9.62 11.75 3.23
C THR A 52 -8.28 11.63 2.53
N CYS A 53 -8.11 10.67 1.62
CA CYS A 53 -6.88 10.42 0.88
C CYS A 53 -6.70 11.43 -0.27
N ASP A 54 -6.64 12.71 0.07
CA ASP A 54 -6.27 13.81 -0.82
C ASP A 54 -4.91 14.37 -0.38
N THR A 55 -4.33 15.29 -1.17
CA THR A 55 -3.04 15.94 -0.86
C THR A 55 -3.01 16.67 0.49
N SER A 56 -4.17 16.93 1.10
CA SER A 56 -4.31 17.51 2.44
C SER A 56 -4.22 16.49 3.58
N CYS A 57 -4.29 15.18 3.31
CA CYS A 57 -4.37 14.13 4.35
C CYS A 57 -3.13 14.07 5.24
N CYS A 58 -1.96 14.25 4.64
CA CYS A 58 -0.66 13.96 5.26
C CYS A 58 0.38 15.04 4.93
N GLN A 59 -0.08 16.29 4.81
CA GLN A 59 0.80 17.46 4.87
C GLN A 59 1.57 17.51 6.20
#